data_AF-A0A6D2JUQ1-F1
#
_entry.id   AF-A0A6D2JUQ1-F1
#
_cell.length_a   1.000
_cell.length_b   1.000
_cell.length_c   1.000
_cell.angle_alpha   90.00
_cell.angle_beta   90.00
_cell.angle_gamma   90.00
#
_symmetry.space_group_name_H-M   'P 1'
#
loop_
_entity.id
_entity.type
_entity.pdbx_description
1 polymer ?
#
loop_
_entity_poly.entity_id
_entity_poly.type
_entity_poly.pdbx_seq_one_letter_code
_entity_poly.pdbx_strand_id
1 'polypeptide(L)'
;MDIPEGNGNPLGNGNGRARQTRPIGLGDAPNRHQQRRGIVPPPVQNHNFEIKLGMITLVQNKMFHGLSCEDPIDHLDEFDRLCDLTKMNGVSEDAIKLRLFPMSLGDKAHQWEKSLPHGSITTWEDCKKAFLAKFFSTGRTAKLRSEISGFTQRNNETFAEAWERFKGYTSQCPHHGFSNESLLSTLYRGVLPRYKEMLDTASNGNFLNQDVDDGWQLVENIANSSGSYGEEYDHKQELDLQLDRV
;
A
#
# COMPACT_ATOMS: atom_id res chain seq x y z
N MET A 1 40.64 25.74 87.13
CA MET A 1 41.11 26.62 86.03
C MET A 1 40.57 26.01 84.75
N ASP A 2 39.65 26.58 83.99
CA ASP A 2 38.95 27.86 84.03
C ASP A 2 37.67 27.69 83.18
N ILE A 3 36.62 28.44 83.49
CA ILE A 3 35.53 28.74 82.56
C ILE A 3 35.81 30.14 82.00
N PRO A 4 35.54 30.42 80.71
CA PRO A 4 34.47 31.40 80.49
C PRO A 4 33.56 31.14 79.27
N GLU A 5 32.39 31.77 79.37
CA GLU A 5 31.26 31.87 78.45
C GLU A 5 31.55 32.65 77.16
N GLY A 6 30.70 32.50 76.13
CA GLY A 6 30.62 33.48 75.03
C GLY A 6 29.88 33.10 73.73
N ASN A 7 28.54 33.23 73.76
CA ASN A 7 27.61 33.71 72.71
C ASN A 7 27.70 33.35 71.20
N GLY A 8 26.54 32.94 70.63
CA GLY A 8 26.13 33.29 69.26
C GLY A 8 25.32 32.22 68.48
N ASN A 9 23.99 32.33 68.43
CA ASN A 9 23.12 31.73 67.39
C ASN A 9 23.05 32.69 66.16
N PRO A 10 22.65 32.34 64.90
CA PRO A 10 21.67 31.31 64.52
C PRO A 10 21.82 30.64 63.10
N LEU A 11 20.81 29.81 62.74
CA LEU A 11 20.33 29.42 61.38
C LEU A 11 21.04 28.31 60.57
N GLY A 12 20.23 27.30 60.19
CA GLY A 12 20.53 26.33 59.14
C GLY A 12 19.32 25.45 58.81
N ASN A 13 18.35 26.02 58.08
CA ASN A 13 17.08 25.43 57.66
C ASN A 13 17.27 24.11 56.87
N GLY A 14 17.02 22.97 57.50
CA GLY A 14 16.91 21.67 56.83
C GLY A 14 15.54 21.49 56.19
N ASN A 15 15.37 21.97 54.95
CA ASN A 15 14.18 21.73 54.13
C ASN A 15 14.10 20.24 53.74
N GLY A 16 13.66 19.40 54.67
CA GLY A 16 13.26 18.03 54.39
C GLY A 16 12.02 18.06 53.50
N ARG A 17 12.19 17.86 52.19
CA ARG A 17 11.06 17.64 51.28
C ARG A 17 10.30 16.42 51.76
N ALA A 18 9.18 16.64 52.45
CA ALA A 18 8.24 15.60 52.84
C ALA A 18 7.93 14.75 51.60
N ARG A 19 8.19 13.45 51.70
CA ARG A 19 7.92 12.49 50.63
C ARG A 19 6.41 12.49 50.38
N GLN A 20 5.96 13.13 49.30
CA GLN A 20 4.55 13.07 48.88
C GLN A 20 4.24 11.60 48.55
N THR A 21 3.57 10.91 49.48
CA THR A 21 3.05 9.56 49.26
C THR A 21 1.87 9.66 48.32
N ARG A 22 2.07 9.31 47.05
CA ARG A 22 0.98 9.13 46.10
C ARG A 22 0.42 7.71 46.28
N PRO A 23 -0.87 7.54 46.64
CA PRO A 23 -1.49 6.22 46.72
C PRO A 23 -1.37 5.52 45.37
N ILE A 24 -1.03 4.23 45.39
CA ILE A 24 -0.81 3.43 44.18
C ILE A 24 -2.06 3.48 43.26
N GLY A 25 -3.26 3.40 43.85
CA GLY A 25 -4.52 3.43 43.10
C GLY A 25 -4.94 4.79 42.54
N LEU A 26 -4.20 5.87 42.80
CA LEU A 26 -4.50 7.20 42.22
C LEU A 26 -4.32 7.22 40.69
N GLY A 27 -3.50 6.31 40.16
CA GLY A 27 -3.28 6.14 38.72
C GLY A 27 -4.33 5.30 37.99
N ASP A 28 -5.16 4.56 38.72
CA ASP A 28 -6.13 3.61 38.15
C ASP A 28 -7.43 4.30 37.71
N ALA A 29 -7.72 5.49 38.25
CA ALA A 29 -8.90 6.27 37.89
C ALA A 29 -8.71 6.96 36.52
N PRO A 30 -9.59 6.71 35.52
CA PRO A 30 -9.50 7.37 34.23
C PRO A 30 -9.87 8.86 34.36
N ASN A 31 -8.85 9.71 34.49
CA ASN A 31 -9.00 11.15 34.72
C ASN A 31 -8.27 12.01 33.67
N ARG A 32 -7.70 11.37 32.63
CA ARG A 32 -7.01 12.04 31.52
C ARG A 32 -7.56 11.57 30.19
N HIS A 33 -8.19 12.49 29.47
CA HIS A 33 -8.53 12.31 28.06
C HIS A 33 -7.63 13.19 27.21
N GLN A 34 -6.76 12.58 26.41
CA GLN A 34 -5.95 13.28 25.40
C GLN A 34 -6.42 12.83 24.02
N GLN A 35 -6.72 13.79 23.13
CA GLN A 35 -7.00 13.45 21.74
C GLN A 35 -5.72 12.93 21.09
N ARG A 36 -5.74 11.65 20.69
CA ARG A 36 -4.65 11.03 19.94
C ARG A 36 -4.83 11.36 18.46
N ARG A 37 -4.33 12.52 18.02
CA ARG A 37 -4.35 12.92 16.61
C ARG A 37 -3.03 12.54 15.95
N GLY A 38 -2.94 11.28 15.50
CA GLY A 38 -1.81 10.81 14.70
C GLY A 38 -1.71 11.55 13.37
N ILE A 39 -2.86 11.66 12.70
CA ILE A 39 -3.05 12.39 11.46
C ILE A 39 -3.52 13.82 11.79
N VAL A 40 -2.79 14.81 11.28
CA VAL A 40 -3.10 16.24 11.48
C VAL A 40 -3.30 16.90 10.11
N PRO A 41 -4.56 17.04 9.67
CA PRO A 41 -4.87 17.67 8.40
C PRO A 41 -4.47 19.16 8.37
N PRO A 42 -4.04 19.71 7.22
CA PRO A 42 -3.76 21.13 7.06
C PRO A 42 -4.95 22.03 7.47
N PRO A 43 -4.69 23.25 7.99
CA PRO A 43 -5.73 24.21 8.30
C PRO A 43 -6.43 24.67 7.01
N VAL A 44 -7.75 24.88 7.09
CA VAL A 44 -8.56 25.37 5.97
C VAL A 44 -8.96 26.81 6.26
N GLN A 45 -8.64 27.73 5.34
CA GLN A 45 -8.95 29.16 5.51
C GLN A 45 -10.42 29.50 5.19
N ASN A 46 -11.10 28.63 4.45
CA ASN A 46 -12.50 28.80 4.10
C ASN A 46 -13.40 28.45 5.28
N HIS A 47 -14.07 29.46 5.86
CA HIS A 47 -14.95 29.32 7.03
C HIS A 47 -16.24 28.53 6.74
N ASN A 48 -16.61 28.37 5.47
CA ASN A 48 -17.77 27.58 5.04
C ASN A 48 -17.38 26.15 4.63
N PHE A 49 -16.15 25.72 4.94
CA PHE A 49 -15.72 24.36 4.64
C PHE A 49 -16.46 23.35 5.51
N GLU A 50 -17.16 22.43 4.85
CA GLU A 50 -17.79 21.28 5.49
C GLU A 50 -17.62 20.05 4.60
N ILE A 51 -17.31 18.92 5.23
CA ILE A 51 -17.35 17.62 4.56
C ILE A 51 -18.77 17.10 4.63
N LYS A 52 -19.42 17.02 3.46
CA LYS A 52 -20.83 16.59 3.37
C LYS A 52 -21.02 15.18 3.92
N LEU A 53 -22.11 14.95 4.64
CA LEU A 53 -22.46 13.64 5.21
C LEU A 53 -22.47 12.52 4.16
N GLY A 54 -22.96 12.80 2.95
CA GLY A 54 -22.95 11.81 1.86
C GLY A 54 -21.55 11.30 1.51
N MET A 55 -20.53 12.18 1.59
CA MET A 55 -19.14 11.78 1.36
C MET A 55 -18.62 10.89 2.50
N ILE A 56 -18.96 11.25 3.73
CA ILE A 56 -18.62 10.44 4.92
C ILE A 56 -19.22 9.04 4.78
N THR A 57 -20.50 8.93 4.41
CA THR A 57 -21.18 7.64 4.21
C THR A 57 -20.52 6.82 3.10
N LEU A 58 -20.15 7.42 1.97
CA LEU A 58 -19.46 6.70 0.89
C LEU A 58 -18.14 6.10 1.34
N VAL A 59 -17.33 6.87 2.08
CA VAL A 59 -16.05 6.39 2.62
C VAL A 59 -16.26 5.29 3.67
N GLN A 60 -17.26 5.44 4.54
CA GLN A 60 -17.58 4.43 5.56
C GLN A 60 -18.16 3.13 4.97
N ASN A 61 -18.73 3.16 3.77
CA ASN A 61 -19.20 1.95 3.11
C ASN A 61 -18.07 1.09 2.51
N LYS A 62 -16.86 1.63 2.43
CA LYS A 62 -15.66 0.98 1.87
C LYS A 62 -14.53 0.98 2.89
N MET A 63 -14.83 0.58 4.12
CA MET A 63 -13.84 0.57 5.19
C MET A 63 -12.81 -0.55 5.00
N PHE A 64 -11.55 -0.23 5.30
CA PHE A 64 -10.46 -1.18 5.40
C PHE A 64 -10.25 -1.58 6.86
N HIS A 65 -10.33 -2.87 7.15
CA HIS A 65 -10.32 -3.38 8.53
C HIS A 65 -8.93 -3.88 8.96
N GLY A 66 -8.00 -4.05 8.02
CA GLY A 66 -6.67 -4.61 8.26
C GLY A 66 -6.67 -6.15 8.29
N LEU A 67 -7.55 -6.77 7.51
CA LEU A 67 -7.62 -8.22 7.32
C LEU A 67 -6.59 -8.69 6.28
N SER A 68 -6.20 -9.96 6.34
CA SER A 68 -5.21 -10.54 5.41
C SER A 68 -5.71 -10.70 3.98
N CYS A 69 -7.03 -10.68 3.76
CA CYS A 69 -7.65 -10.74 2.44
C CYS A 69 -7.87 -9.37 1.81
N GLU A 70 -7.73 -8.28 2.56
CA GLU A 70 -7.87 -6.93 2.03
C GLU A 70 -6.57 -6.48 1.38
N ASP A 71 -6.68 -5.74 0.29
CA ASP A 71 -5.54 -5.11 -0.37
C ASP A 71 -5.42 -3.64 0.04
N PRO A 72 -4.35 -3.24 0.74
CA PRO A 72 -4.17 -1.84 1.12
C PRO A 72 -3.90 -0.93 -0.08
N ILE A 73 -3.43 -1.44 -1.23
CA ILE A 73 -3.26 -0.62 -2.44
C ILE A 73 -4.62 -0.32 -3.05
N ASP A 74 -5.46 -1.34 -3.26
CA ASP A 74 -6.81 -1.15 -3.81
C ASP A 74 -7.66 -0.22 -2.93
N HIS A 75 -7.48 -0.28 -1.59
CA HIS A 75 -8.14 0.63 -0.67
C HIS A 75 -7.73 2.09 -0.89
N LEU A 76 -6.42 2.35 -1.08
CA LEU A 76 -5.93 3.69 -1.36
C LEU A 76 -6.45 4.21 -2.70
N ASP A 77 -6.43 3.38 -3.74
CA ASP A 77 -6.92 3.75 -5.07
C ASP A 77 -8.42 4.10 -5.05
N GLU A 78 -9.23 3.26 -4.39
CA GLU A 78 -10.67 3.52 -4.27
C GLU A 78 -10.95 4.77 -3.41
N PHE A 79 -10.21 4.96 -2.32
CA PHE A 79 -10.33 6.15 -1.50
C PHE A 79 -9.95 7.43 -2.25
N ASP A 80 -8.86 7.41 -3.04
CA ASP A 80 -8.46 8.54 -3.88
C ASP A 80 -9.54 8.84 -4.93
N ARG A 81 -10.07 7.82 -5.64
CA ARG A 81 -11.19 8.00 -6.58
C ARG A 81 -12.42 8.63 -5.93
N LEU A 82 -12.79 8.18 -4.73
CA LEU A 82 -13.93 8.73 -3.99
C LEU A 82 -13.70 10.20 -3.61
N CYS A 83 -12.48 10.55 -3.19
CA CYS A 83 -12.14 11.94 -2.86
C CYS A 83 -12.11 12.85 -4.09
N ASP A 84 -11.70 12.34 -5.25
CA ASP A 84 -11.64 13.09 -6.50
C ASP A 84 -13.02 13.55 -7.02
N LEU A 85 -14.10 12.87 -6.60
CA LEU A 85 -15.48 13.30 -6.84
C LEU A 85 -15.84 14.59 -6.09
N THR A 86 -15.07 14.93 -5.05
CA THR A 86 -15.27 16.14 -4.25
C THR A 86 -14.22 17.19 -4.56
N LYS A 87 -14.56 18.15 -5.43
CA LYS A 87 -13.75 19.36 -5.61
C LYS A 87 -14.32 20.51 -4.79
N MET A 88 -13.48 21.09 -3.94
CA MET A 88 -13.83 22.25 -3.12
C MET A 88 -12.84 23.39 -3.40
N ASN A 89 -13.36 24.51 -3.90
CA ASN A 89 -12.53 25.67 -4.24
C ASN A 89 -11.83 26.22 -3.00
N GLY A 90 -10.52 26.43 -3.10
CA GLY A 90 -9.70 27.02 -2.04
C GLY A 90 -9.36 26.07 -0.89
N VAL A 91 -9.56 24.75 -1.05
CA VAL A 91 -9.18 23.73 -0.07
C VAL A 91 -8.19 22.77 -0.71
N SER A 92 -7.05 22.53 -0.06
CA SER A 92 -6.06 21.56 -0.52
C SER A 92 -6.60 20.12 -0.44
N GLU A 93 -6.23 19.26 -1.38
CA GLU A 93 -6.60 17.83 -1.34
C GLU A 93 -6.16 17.15 -0.03
N ASP A 94 -4.95 17.42 0.45
CA ASP A 94 -4.45 16.92 1.74
C ASP A 94 -5.41 17.24 2.91
N ALA A 95 -5.99 18.44 2.91
CA ALA A 95 -6.94 18.84 3.95
C ALA A 95 -8.22 17.99 3.92
N ILE A 96 -8.68 17.59 2.74
CA ILE A 96 -9.88 16.76 2.57
C ILE A 96 -9.53 15.29 2.88
N LYS A 97 -8.53 14.75 2.19
CA LYS A 97 -8.11 13.35 2.27
C LYS A 97 -7.71 12.96 3.70
N LEU A 98 -6.91 13.77 4.40
CA LEU A 98 -6.50 13.46 5.78
C LEU A 98 -7.63 13.58 6.81
N ARG A 99 -8.71 14.33 6.53
CA ARG A 99 -9.90 14.39 7.40
C ARG A 99 -10.81 13.17 7.18
N LEU A 100 -10.93 12.71 5.93
CA LEU A 100 -11.77 11.58 5.55
C LEU A 100 -11.12 10.24 5.83
N PHE A 101 -9.80 10.12 5.66
CA PHE A 101 -9.11 8.83 5.73
C PHE A 101 -9.33 8.08 7.05
N PRO A 102 -9.30 8.70 8.26
CA PRO A 102 -9.61 7.98 9.50
C PRO A 102 -11.01 7.35 9.53
N MET A 103 -11.97 7.88 8.74
CA MET A 103 -13.32 7.37 8.61
C MET A 103 -13.41 6.18 7.65
N SER A 104 -12.38 5.94 6.83
CA SER A 104 -12.25 4.79 5.93
C SER A 104 -11.61 3.57 6.62
N LEU A 105 -11.24 3.68 7.90
CA LEU A 105 -10.51 2.63 8.62
C LEU A 105 -11.39 1.99 9.69
N GLY A 106 -11.47 0.66 9.66
CA GLY A 106 -12.13 -0.18 10.67
C GLY A 106 -11.14 -0.96 11.52
N ASP A 107 -11.64 -1.53 12.62
CA ASP A 107 -10.96 -2.52 13.46
C ASP A 107 -9.45 -2.29 13.67
N LYS A 108 -8.60 -3.14 13.07
CA LYS A 108 -7.14 -3.11 13.27
C LYS A 108 -6.52 -1.88 12.62
N ALA A 109 -7.07 -1.43 11.49
CA ALA A 109 -6.62 -0.22 10.81
C ALA A 109 -6.95 1.03 11.62
N HIS A 110 -8.14 1.10 12.20
CA HIS A 110 -8.52 2.20 13.08
C HIS A 110 -7.69 2.22 14.38
N GLN A 111 -7.36 1.04 14.94
CA GLN A 111 -6.46 0.95 16.09
C GLN A 111 -5.05 1.42 15.76
N TRP A 112 -4.54 1.09 14.57
CA TRP A 112 -3.24 1.58 14.10
C TRP A 112 -3.23 3.10 14.00
N GLU A 113 -4.26 3.71 13.40
CA GLU A 113 -4.37 5.17 13.30
C GLU A 113 -4.26 5.85 14.67
N LYS A 114 -4.98 5.33 15.68
CA LYS A 114 -4.93 5.82 17.07
C LYS A 114 -3.59 5.61 17.77
N SER A 115 -2.74 4.73 17.25
CA SER A 115 -1.42 4.42 17.81
C SER A 115 -0.31 5.31 17.26
N LEU A 116 -0.58 6.07 16.20
CA LEU A 116 0.40 6.93 15.55
C LEU A 116 0.90 8.03 16.50
N PRO A 117 2.19 8.39 16.45
CA PRO A 117 2.70 9.55 17.17
C PRO A 117 1.99 10.83 16.74
N HIS A 118 1.77 11.73 17.68
CA HIS A 118 1.04 12.98 17.42
C HIS A 118 1.73 13.82 16.33
N GLY A 119 0.97 14.22 15.31
CA GLY A 119 1.48 15.05 14.22
C GLY A 119 2.52 14.36 13.33
N SER A 120 2.60 13.03 13.35
CA SER A 120 3.52 12.27 12.50
C SER A 120 3.10 12.26 11.03
N ILE A 121 1.83 12.50 10.73
CA ILE A 121 1.28 12.53 9.38
C ILE A 121 0.61 13.88 9.14
N THR A 122 1.18 14.67 8.23
CA THR A 122 0.68 16.01 7.86
C THR A 122 0.35 16.18 6.39
N THR A 123 0.78 15.24 5.53
CA THR A 123 0.48 15.23 4.09
C THR A 123 -0.18 13.91 3.68
N TRP A 124 -0.89 13.89 2.54
CA TRP A 124 -1.48 12.65 2.04
C TRP A 124 -0.41 11.61 1.69
N GLU A 125 0.74 12.04 1.16
CA GLU A 125 1.86 11.15 0.85
C GLU A 125 2.45 10.47 2.10
N ASP A 126 2.60 11.20 3.22
CA ASP A 126 3.04 10.60 4.47
C ASP A 126 2.04 9.56 4.98
N CYS A 127 0.75 9.83 4.79
CA CYS A 127 -0.33 8.91 5.16
C CYS A 127 -0.24 7.60 4.38
N LYS A 128 -0.14 7.68 3.04
CA LYS A 128 0.02 6.51 2.16
C LYS A 128 1.25 5.69 2.55
N LYS A 129 2.39 6.34 2.76
CA LYS A 129 3.63 5.66 3.17
C LYS A 129 3.50 4.95 4.50
N ALA A 130 2.96 5.61 5.53
CA ALA A 130 2.79 5.02 6.85
C ALA A 130 1.77 3.86 6.83
N PHE A 131 0.68 4.01 6.08
CA PHE A 131 -0.36 2.99 5.91
C PHE A 131 0.20 1.75 5.21
N LEU A 132 0.87 1.92 4.06
CA LEU A 132 1.48 0.82 3.33
C LEU A 132 2.60 0.14 4.14
N ALA A 133 3.43 0.91 4.85
CA ALA A 133 4.45 0.33 5.74
C ALA A 133 3.85 -0.55 6.85
N LYS A 134 2.61 -0.26 7.29
CA LYS A 134 1.91 -1.04 8.30
C LYS A 134 1.19 -2.27 7.73
N PHE A 135 0.47 -2.11 6.63
CA PHE A 135 -0.48 -3.11 6.13
C PHE A 135 0.02 -3.87 4.90
N PHE A 136 1.02 -3.36 4.19
CA PHE A 136 1.68 -4.08 3.10
C PHE A 136 2.94 -4.75 3.64
N SER A 137 2.85 -6.06 3.92
CA SER A 137 3.97 -6.79 4.53
C SER A 137 5.19 -6.87 3.60
N THR A 138 6.39 -6.80 4.18
CA THR A 138 7.65 -7.03 3.45
C THR A 138 7.70 -8.41 2.80
N GLY A 139 7.10 -9.42 3.44
CA GLY A 139 6.93 -10.75 2.88
C GLY A 139 6.07 -10.77 1.60
N ARG A 140 4.99 -9.97 1.54
CA ARG A 140 4.18 -9.81 0.33
C ARG A 140 5.00 -9.17 -0.80
N THR A 141 5.76 -8.11 -0.51
CA THR A 141 6.66 -7.50 -1.48
C THR A 141 7.71 -8.50 -1.99
N ALA A 142 8.36 -9.24 -1.10
CA ALA A 142 9.36 -10.23 -1.48
C ALA A 142 8.77 -11.34 -2.36
N LYS A 143 7.57 -11.84 -2.00
CA LYS A 143 6.84 -12.83 -2.80
C LYS A 143 6.54 -12.28 -4.20
N LEU A 144 5.90 -11.12 -4.32
CA LEU A 144 5.54 -10.54 -5.61
C LEU A 144 6.78 -10.26 -6.48
N ARG A 145 7.87 -9.76 -5.89
CA ARG A 145 9.14 -9.59 -6.61
C ARG A 145 9.69 -10.91 -7.14
N SER A 146 9.59 -11.99 -6.36
CA SER A 146 9.98 -13.33 -6.79
C SER A 146 9.09 -13.87 -7.92
N GLU A 147 7.78 -13.63 -7.86
CA GLU A 147 6.84 -14.02 -8.93
C GLU A 147 7.12 -13.24 -10.23
N ILE A 148 7.49 -11.95 -10.13
CA ILE A 148 7.90 -11.14 -11.27
C ILE A 148 9.21 -11.67 -11.85
N SER A 149 10.28 -11.77 -11.06
CA SER A 149 11.61 -12.15 -11.56
C SER A 149 11.70 -13.61 -12.00
N GLY A 150 10.93 -14.49 -11.37
CA GLY A 150 10.86 -15.92 -11.66
C GLY A 150 9.70 -16.31 -12.57
N PHE A 151 9.09 -15.33 -13.25
CA PHE A 151 7.90 -15.58 -14.06
C PHE A 151 8.16 -16.68 -15.09
N THR A 152 7.26 -17.66 -15.11
CA THR A 152 7.23 -18.71 -16.13
C THR A 152 5.76 -18.93 -16.50
N GLN A 153 5.48 -19.00 -17.79
CA GLN A 153 4.16 -19.38 -18.28
C GLN A 153 3.90 -20.86 -17.98
N ARG A 154 2.70 -21.16 -17.50
CA ARG A 154 2.27 -22.54 -17.22
C ARG A 154 1.84 -23.22 -18.51
N ASN A 155 2.02 -24.55 -18.60
CA ASN A 155 1.63 -25.30 -19.80
C ASN A 155 0.12 -25.27 -20.09
N ASN A 156 -0.69 -25.04 -19.05
CA ASN A 156 -2.16 -25.06 -19.12
C ASN A 156 -2.79 -23.66 -19.16
N GLU A 157 -2.01 -22.60 -19.36
CA GLU A 157 -2.54 -21.24 -19.53
C GLU A 157 -2.18 -20.69 -20.91
N THR A 158 -3.12 -19.98 -21.51
CA THR A 158 -2.92 -19.22 -22.75
C THR A 158 -1.92 -18.08 -22.52
N PHE A 159 -1.41 -17.50 -23.61
CA PHE A 159 -0.55 -16.32 -23.49
C PHE A 159 -1.29 -15.12 -22.87
N ALA A 160 -2.56 -14.92 -23.21
CA ALA A 160 -3.40 -13.89 -22.58
C ALA A 160 -3.50 -14.07 -21.06
N GLU A 161 -3.79 -15.28 -20.58
CA GLU A 161 -3.88 -15.55 -19.13
C GLU A 161 -2.53 -15.37 -18.43
N ALA A 162 -1.44 -15.83 -19.06
CA ALA A 162 -0.09 -15.61 -18.56
C ALA A 162 0.23 -14.12 -18.46
N TRP A 163 -0.16 -13.35 -19.48
CA TRP A 163 0.04 -11.91 -19.54
C TRP A 163 -0.74 -11.16 -18.46
N GLU A 164 -2.03 -11.47 -18.31
CA GLU A 164 -2.85 -10.91 -17.23
C GLU A 164 -2.29 -11.24 -15.85
N ARG A 165 -1.80 -12.47 -15.66
CA ARG A 165 -1.15 -12.87 -14.41
C ARG A 165 0.12 -12.06 -14.14
N PHE A 166 0.96 -11.83 -15.16
CA PHE A 166 2.16 -11.02 -15.03
C PHE A 166 1.83 -9.56 -14.71
N LYS A 167 0.90 -8.94 -15.43
CA LYS A 167 0.38 -7.59 -15.14
C LYS A 167 -0.19 -7.50 -13.72
N GLY A 168 -0.87 -8.55 -13.27
CA GLY A 168 -1.40 -8.66 -11.92
C GLY A 168 -0.32 -8.64 -10.84
N TYR A 169 0.89 -9.18 -11.09
CA TYR A 169 1.99 -9.09 -10.13
C TYR A 169 2.58 -7.69 -10.04
N THR A 170 2.73 -7.01 -11.19
CA THR A 170 3.26 -5.64 -11.23
C THR A 170 2.29 -4.63 -10.64
N SER A 171 0.98 -4.78 -10.88
CA SER A 171 -0.04 -3.90 -10.31
C SER A 171 -0.18 -4.05 -8.80
N GLN A 172 -0.07 -5.27 -8.28
CA GLN A 172 -0.10 -5.54 -6.83
C GLN A 172 1.19 -5.10 -6.10
N CYS A 173 2.27 -4.79 -6.83
CA CYS A 173 3.53 -4.36 -6.25
C CYS A 173 4.16 -3.22 -7.06
N PRO A 174 3.52 -2.03 -7.16
CA PRO A 174 4.02 -0.92 -7.98
C PRO A 174 5.43 -0.44 -7.56
N HIS A 175 5.83 -0.72 -6.32
CA HIS A 175 7.17 -0.51 -5.77
C HIS A 175 8.13 -1.70 -6.01
N HIS A 176 7.90 -2.51 -7.04
CA HIS A 176 8.69 -3.73 -7.32
C HIS A 176 10.16 -3.41 -7.65
N GLY A 177 10.46 -2.26 -8.26
CA GLY A 177 11.83 -1.80 -8.52
C GLY A 177 12.50 -2.42 -9.76
N PHE A 178 11.71 -3.02 -10.66
CA PHE A 178 12.16 -3.51 -11.97
C PHE A 178 11.89 -2.43 -13.01
N SER A 179 12.79 -2.25 -13.96
CA SER A 179 12.56 -1.35 -15.10
C SER A 179 11.63 -2.01 -16.13
N ASN A 180 11.05 -1.21 -17.03
CA ASN A 180 10.16 -1.73 -18.08
C ASN A 180 10.87 -2.72 -19.01
N GLU A 181 12.14 -2.47 -19.35
CA GLU A 181 13.00 -3.39 -20.12
C GLU A 181 13.16 -4.73 -19.39
N SER A 182 13.42 -4.67 -18.07
CA SER A 182 13.58 -5.87 -17.25
C SER A 182 12.28 -6.66 -17.18
N LEU A 183 11.12 -5.99 -17.12
CA LEU A 183 9.81 -6.65 -17.12
C LEU A 183 9.56 -7.39 -18.43
N LEU A 184 9.73 -6.71 -19.58
CA LEU A 184 9.54 -7.32 -20.91
C LEU A 184 10.54 -8.45 -21.18
N SER A 185 11.82 -8.28 -20.82
CA SER A 185 12.82 -9.35 -20.94
C SER A 185 12.47 -10.56 -20.06
N THR A 186 11.94 -10.33 -18.86
CA THR A 186 11.54 -11.42 -17.96
C THR A 186 10.34 -12.18 -18.51
N LEU A 187 9.31 -11.45 -18.97
CA LEU A 187 8.16 -12.06 -19.66
C LEU A 187 8.63 -12.88 -20.86
N TYR A 188 9.39 -12.28 -21.79
CA TYR A 188 9.89 -12.97 -22.98
C TYR A 188 10.66 -14.24 -22.62
N ARG A 189 11.53 -14.22 -21.60
CA ARG A 189 12.26 -15.41 -21.15
C ARG A 189 11.37 -16.46 -20.49
N GLY A 190 10.29 -16.04 -19.84
CA GLY A 190 9.37 -16.89 -19.09
C GLY A 190 8.26 -17.55 -19.91
N VAL A 191 7.90 -17.01 -21.09
CA VAL A 191 6.81 -17.58 -21.90
C VAL A 191 7.21 -18.87 -22.62
N LEU A 192 6.20 -19.66 -23.02
CA LEU A 192 6.43 -20.92 -23.72
C LEU A 192 7.16 -20.69 -25.07
N PRO A 193 7.96 -21.65 -25.55
CA PRO A 193 8.74 -21.51 -26.79
C PRO A 193 7.94 -21.00 -27.99
N ARG A 194 6.72 -21.52 -28.18
CA ARG A 194 5.83 -21.09 -29.26
C ARG A 194 5.51 -19.58 -29.24
N TYR A 195 5.33 -19.01 -28.05
CA TYR A 195 5.02 -17.58 -27.93
C TYR A 195 6.28 -16.71 -28.02
N LYS A 196 7.45 -17.24 -27.66
CA LYS A 196 8.74 -16.59 -27.97
C LYS A 196 8.93 -16.44 -29.47
N GLU A 197 8.71 -17.52 -30.23
CA GLU A 197 8.79 -17.50 -31.69
C GLU A 197 7.77 -16.55 -32.32
N MET A 198 6.54 -16.49 -31.79
CA MET A 198 5.54 -15.51 -32.22
C MET A 198 5.97 -14.07 -31.96
N LEU A 199 6.52 -13.77 -30.77
CA LEU A 199 7.04 -12.44 -30.42
C LEU A 199 8.20 -12.05 -31.33
N ASP A 200 9.14 -12.97 -31.58
CA ASP A 200 10.29 -12.78 -32.46
C ASP A 200 9.84 -12.50 -33.91
N THR A 201 8.90 -13.30 -34.42
CA THR A 201 8.32 -13.11 -35.76
C THR A 201 7.61 -11.78 -35.88
N ALA A 202 6.79 -11.41 -34.89
CA ALA A 202 6.07 -10.13 -34.88
C ALA A 202 7.02 -8.92 -34.77
N SER A 203 8.23 -9.13 -34.24
CA SER A 203 9.30 -8.13 -34.12
C SER A 203 10.22 -8.06 -35.35
N ASN A 204 9.90 -8.76 -36.44
CA ASN A 204 10.77 -8.91 -37.61
C ASN A 204 12.18 -9.44 -37.27
N GLY A 205 12.30 -10.29 -36.25
CA GLY A 205 13.59 -10.82 -35.81
C GLY A 205 13.61 -11.15 -34.32
N ASN A 206 14.39 -10.42 -33.54
CA ASN A 206 14.52 -10.66 -32.10
C ASN A 206 13.70 -9.62 -31.32
N PHE A 207 12.75 -10.10 -30.52
CA PHE A 207 11.92 -9.25 -29.66
C PHE A 207 12.75 -8.39 -28.69
N LEU A 208 13.87 -8.91 -28.17
CA LEU A 208 14.71 -8.18 -27.22
C LEU A 208 15.46 -6.99 -27.83
N ASN A 209 15.40 -6.79 -29.15
CA ASN A 209 15.95 -5.63 -29.82
C ASN A 209 14.91 -4.51 -30.05
N GLN A 210 13.64 -4.74 -29.71
CA GLN A 210 12.59 -3.73 -29.85
C GLN A 210 12.75 -2.63 -28.81
N ASP A 211 12.22 -1.45 -29.13
CA ASP A 211 11.99 -0.42 -28.12
C ASP A 211 10.95 -0.91 -27.09
N VAL A 212 11.00 -0.35 -25.89
CA VAL A 212 10.09 -0.72 -24.80
C VAL A 212 8.63 -0.54 -25.21
N ASP A 213 8.28 0.59 -25.81
CA ASP A 213 6.89 0.91 -26.14
C ASP A 213 6.35 -0.04 -27.22
N ASP A 214 7.15 -0.31 -28.25
CA ASP A 214 6.84 -1.29 -29.29
C ASP A 214 6.71 -2.71 -28.70
N GLY A 215 7.61 -3.07 -27.78
CA GLY A 215 7.59 -4.36 -27.09
C GLY A 215 6.31 -4.57 -26.27
N TRP A 216 5.87 -3.57 -25.52
CA TRP A 216 4.59 -3.61 -24.81
C TRP A 216 3.41 -3.77 -25.77
N GLN A 217 3.40 -3.01 -26.86
CA GLN A 217 2.33 -3.07 -27.85
C GLN A 217 2.26 -4.46 -28.52
N LEU A 218 3.41 -5.06 -28.85
CA LEU A 218 3.47 -6.40 -29.42
C LEU A 218 2.96 -7.47 -28.47
N VAL A 219 3.35 -7.42 -27.20
CA VAL A 219 2.84 -8.34 -26.17
C VAL A 219 1.32 -8.21 -26.04
N GLU A 220 0.80 -7.00 -25.97
CA GLU A 220 -0.64 -6.74 -25.86
C GLU A 220 -1.40 -7.25 -27.11
N ASN A 221 -0.84 -7.04 -28.31
CA ASN A 221 -1.41 -7.54 -29.56
C ASN A 221 -1.45 -9.08 -29.58
N ILE A 222 -0.36 -9.73 -29.16
CA ILE A 222 -0.31 -11.20 -29.10
C ILE A 222 -1.30 -11.73 -28.06
N ALA A 223 -1.40 -11.11 -26.88
CA ALA A 223 -2.39 -11.47 -25.87
C ALA A 223 -3.82 -11.37 -26.42
N ASN A 224 -4.18 -10.26 -27.07
CA ASN A 224 -5.51 -10.07 -27.65
C ASN A 224 -5.80 -11.03 -28.82
N SER A 225 -4.79 -11.37 -29.62
CA SER A 225 -4.94 -12.31 -30.75
C SER A 225 -4.97 -13.78 -30.33
N SER A 226 -4.36 -14.12 -29.19
CA SER A 226 -4.26 -15.50 -28.70
C SER A 226 -5.61 -16.12 -28.30
N GLY A 227 -6.67 -15.32 -28.14
CA GLY A 227 -8.05 -15.80 -28.01
C GLY A 227 -8.67 -16.30 -29.32
N SER A 228 -8.11 -15.96 -30.49
CA SER A 228 -8.60 -16.44 -31.80
C SER A 228 -7.76 -17.57 -32.39
N TYR A 229 -6.47 -17.67 -32.02
CA TYR A 229 -5.60 -18.76 -32.46
C TYR A 229 -5.57 -19.96 -31.49
N GLY A 230 -6.05 -19.80 -30.26
CA GLY A 230 -6.03 -20.86 -29.23
C GLY A 230 -6.87 -22.08 -29.59
N GLU A 231 -8.00 -21.91 -30.27
CA GLU A 231 -8.93 -23.02 -30.57
C GLU A 231 -8.46 -23.90 -31.74
N GLU A 232 -7.76 -23.35 -32.74
CA GLU A 232 -7.35 -24.14 -33.92
C GLU A 232 -6.13 -25.03 -33.68
N TYR A 233 -5.24 -24.67 -32.75
CA TYR A 233 -4.03 -25.46 -32.47
C TYR A 233 -4.23 -26.49 -31.36
N ASP A 234 -5.10 -26.23 -30.38
CA ASP A 234 -5.46 -27.24 -29.36
C ASP A 234 -6.16 -28.43 -30.01
N HIS A 235 -7.09 -28.18 -30.95
CA HIS A 235 -7.72 -29.24 -31.73
C HIS A 235 -6.73 -30.01 -32.60
N LYS A 236 -5.66 -29.39 -33.11
CA LYS A 236 -4.64 -30.08 -33.90
C LYS A 236 -3.72 -30.96 -33.06
N GLN A 237 -3.32 -30.48 -31.87
CA GLN A 237 -2.41 -31.22 -31.00
C GLN A 237 -3.12 -32.40 -30.30
N GLU A 238 -4.41 -32.26 -29.99
CA GLU A 238 -5.24 -33.34 -29.47
C GLU A 238 -5.52 -34.42 -30.54
N LEU A 239 -5.68 -34.02 -31.81
CA LEU A 239 -5.85 -34.97 -32.92
C LEU A 239 -4.56 -35.74 -33.24
N ASP A 240 -3.40 -35.06 -33.21
CA ASP A 240 -2.09 -35.69 -33.43
C ASP A 240 -1.76 -36.70 -32.31
N LEU A 241 -2.12 -36.40 -31.05
CA LEU A 241 -1.97 -37.35 -29.93
C LEU A 241 -2.94 -38.54 -29.97
N GLN A 242 -4.08 -38.41 -30.68
CA GLN A 242 -5.05 -39.50 -30.87
C GLN A 242 -4.71 -40.39 -32.07
N LEU A 243 -4.04 -39.85 -33.10
CA LEU A 243 -3.60 -40.60 -34.29
C LEU A 243 -2.40 -41.52 -34.02
N ASP A 244 -1.56 -41.19 -33.03
CA ASP A 244 -0.44 -42.05 -32.60
C ASP A 244 -0.85 -43.24 -31.69
N ARG A 245 -2.16 -43.41 -31.41
CA ARG A 245 -2.71 -44.50 -30.57
C ARG A 245 -3.56 -45.53 -31.31
N VAL A 246 -3.55 -45.55 -32.64
CA VAL A 246 -4.27 -46.55 -33.47
C VAL A 246 -3.29 -47.44 -34.22
#